data_AF-A0A956D719-F1
#
_entry.id   AF-A0A956D719-F1
#
_cell.length_a   1.000
_cell.length_b   1.000
_cell.length_c   1.000
_cell.angle_alpha   90.00
_cell.angle_beta   90.00
_cell.angle_gamma   90.00
#
_symmetry.space_group_name_H-M   'P 1'
#
loop_
_entity.id
_entity.type
_entity.pdbx_description
1 polymer ?
#
loop_
_entity_poly.entity_id
_entity_poly.type
_entity_poly.pdbx_seq_one_letter_code
_entity_poly.pdbx_strand_id
1 'polypeptide(L)'
;MKYSVPALGLVLTFASCVGTETGNPAVPTTLTLALHSTNPSVVSVRGDQGLVVEDAWIHIAEISFTSAAVCRAEDDDREVELPGPFFVELGDVAANLRDLLLRRSAYCGIEVDLERSPRQVPDVAPVELSRNTLVVRGRTAAGTPFVVVTQEEFELEIQSNDRPFSVDELSSRLVLSFDVARWFDGLDLDALTPGEGGRVHVTLFENEPTLRAFEANVEAAMELARDSNANGLLDDDDDVLLD
;
A
#
# COMPACT_ATOMS: atom_id res chain seq x y z
N MET A 1 53.64 -64.02 31.82
CA MET A 1 53.53 -62.78 32.62
C MET A 1 54.31 -61.67 31.92
N LYS A 2 53.59 -60.75 31.25
CA LYS A 2 53.93 -59.35 30.95
C LYS A 2 52.92 -58.85 29.91
N TYR A 3 51.94 -58.09 30.41
CA TYR A 3 50.97 -57.30 29.66
C TYR A 3 51.58 -55.92 29.32
N SER A 4 51.02 -55.24 28.29
CA SER A 4 50.93 -53.77 28.07
C SER A 4 51.22 -53.39 26.61
N VAL A 5 50.57 -52.45 25.91
CA VAL A 5 49.34 -51.62 26.04
C VAL A 5 49.12 -51.05 24.62
N PRO A 6 47.92 -51.01 24.03
CA PRO A 6 47.67 -50.17 22.84
C PRO A 6 47.28 -48.75 23.28
N ALA A 7 47.93 -47.75 22.69
CA ALA A 7 47.64 -46.33 22.89
C ALA A 7 46.29 -45.97 22.25
N LEU A 8 45.32 -45.55 23.07
CA LEU A 8 44.08 -44.93 22.63
C LEU A 8 44.35 -43.44 22.34
N GLY A 9 44.32 -43.06 21.06
CA GLY A 9 44.34 -41.66 20.64
C GLY A 9 42.98 -41.02 20.91
N LEU A 10 42.95 -40.09 21.88
CA LEU A 10 41.80 -39.26 22.20
C LEU A 10 41.69 -38.13 21.15
N VAL A 11 40.77 -38.25 20.20
CA VAL A 11 40.41 -37.16 19.29
C VAL A 11 39.42 -36.26 20.02
N LEU A 12 39.87 -35.08 20.46
CA LEU A 12 39.00 -34.00 20.90
C LEU A 12 38.34 -33.37 19.66
N THR A 13 37.12 -33.81 19.34
CA THR A 13 36.21 -33.05 18.49
C THR A 13 35.73 -31.83 19.28
N PHE A 14 36.31 -30.66 18.98
CA PHE A 14 35.73 -29.38 19.34
C PHE A 14 34.39 -29.26 18.62
N ALA A 15 33.30 -29.45 19.35
CA ALA A 15 31.98 -29.01 18.93
C ALA A 15 32.00 -27.48 18.91
N SER A 16 32.35 -26.89 17.77
CA SER A 16 32.07 -25.48 17.51
C SER A 16 30.55 -25.33 17.46
N CYS A 17 29.98 -24.66 18.46
CA CYS A 17 28.65 -24.08 18.36
C CYS A 17 28.64 -23.23 17.09
N VAL A 18 28.01 -23.74 16.04
CA VAL A 18 27.57 -22.95 14.90
C VAL A 18 26.58 -21.95 15.48
N GLY A 19 26.91 -20.66 15.41
CA GLY A 19 26.09 -19.59 15.92
C GLY A 19 24.67 -19.75 15.40
N THR A 20 23.71 -19.81 16.32
CA THR A 20 22.31 -19.71 15.97
C THR A 20 22.06 -18.26 15.58
N GLU A 21 22.24 -17.94 14.29
CA GLU A 21 21.41 -16.93 13.65
C GLU A 21 19.97 -17.47 13.62
N THR A 22 19.37 -17.59 14.79
CA THR A 22 17.93 -17.67 14.94
C THR A 22 17.41 -16.26 14.72
N GLY A 23 17.44 -15.81 13.46
CA GLY A 23 16.60 -14.72 13.02
C GLY A 23 15.17 -15.07 13.37
N ASN A 24 14.43 -14.13 13.98
CA ASN A 24 13.02 -14.35 14.29
C ASN A 24 12.30 -14.83 13.02
N PRO A 25 11.43 -15.85 13.12
CA PRO A 25 10.75 -16.40 11.96
C PRO A 25 9.92 -15.33 11.27
N ALA A 26 9.94 -15.33 9.93
CA ALA A 26 9.05 -14.50 9.12
C ALA A 26 7.61 -15.01 9.23
N VAL A 27 6.66 -14.09 9.28
CA VAL A 27 5.23 -14.33 9.36
C VAL A 27 4.61 -13.92 8.02
N PRO A 28 3.94 -14.84 7.30
CA PRO A 28 3.18 -14.50 6.10
C PRO A 28 2.06 -13.50 6.45
N THR A 29 2.17 -12.31 5.88
CA THR A 29 1.26 -11.19 6.11
C THR A 29 0.46 -10.90 4.84
N THR A 30 -0.80 -10.52 5.03
CA THR A 30 -1.66 -10.01 3.96
C THR A 30 -1.88 -8.52 4.16
N LEU A 31 -1.58 -7.71 3.14
CA LEU A 31 -1.98 -6.31 3.06
C LEU A 31 -3.16 -6.19 2.11
N THR A 32 -4.30 -5.75 2.65
CA THR A 32 -5.52 -5.46 1.89
C THR A 32 -5.50 -4.00 1.49
N LEU A 33 -5.71 -3.71 0.22
CA LEU A 33 -5.84 -2.34 -0.28
C LEU A 33 -7.31 -2.10 -0.68
N ALA A 34 -8.00 -1.24 0.07
CA ALA A 34 -9.44 -1.05 -0.03
C ALA A 34 -9.79 0.35 -0.54
N LEU A 35 -10.72 0.44 -1.49
CA LEU A 35 -11.41 1.69 -1.82
C LEU A 35 -12.63 1.85 -0.92
N HIS A 36 -12.85 3.06 -0.44
CA HIS A 36 -14.09 3.46 0.21
C HIS A 36 -14.43 4.91 -0.15
N SER A 37 -15.62 5.35 0.25
CA SER A 37 -16.05 6.74 0.12
C SER A 37 -16.67 7.21 1.43
N THR A 38 -16.18 8.33 1.95
CA THR A 38 -16.81 9.02 3.10
C THR A 38 -18.09 9.76 2.72
N ASN A 39 -18.29 10.06 1.43
CA ASN A 39 -19.51 10.70 0.92
C ASN A 39 -20.04 10.00 -0.36
N PRO A 40 -20.74 8.85 -0.20
CA PRO A 40 -21.27 8.06 -1.33
C PRO A 40 -22.27 8.82 -2.22
N SER A 41 -22.88 9.89 -1.71
CA SER A 41 -23.82 10.71 -2.48
C SER A 41 -23.13 11.58 -3.54
N VAL A 42 -21.85 11.88 -3.34
CA VAL A 42 -21.02 12.68 -4.26
C VAL A 42 -20.17 11.77 -5.11
N VAL A 43 -19.47 10.81 -4.49
CA VAL A 43 -18.65 9.80 -5.18
C VAL A 43 -18.90 8.45 -4.54
N SER A 44 -19.24 7.42 -5.31
CA SER A 44 -19.44 6.05 -4.81
C SER A 44 -18.47 5.06 -5.45
N VAL A 45 -18.10 4.02 -4.70
CA VAL A 45 -17.27 2.91 -5.21
C VAL A 45 -18.21 1.78 -5.64
N ARG A 46 -18.26 1.48 -6.93
CA ARG A 46 -19.14 0.47 -7.55
C ARG A 46 -20.62 0.62 -7.15
N GLY A 47 -21.04 1.85 -6.87
CA GLY A 47 -22.41 2.22 -6.51
C GLY A 47 -23.24 2.71 -7.70
N ASP A 48 -24.31 3.43 -7.41
CA ASP A 48 -25.25 3.98 -8.39
C ASP A 48 -25.58 5.46 -8.15
N GLN A 49 -24.82 6.15 -7.28
CA GLN A 49 -25.01 7.55 -6.91
C GLN A 49 -23.78 8.39 -7.21
N GLY A 50 -24.02 9.66 -7.53
CA GLY A 50 -22.97 10.64 -7.80
C GLY A 50 -22.05 10.20 -8.93
N LEU A 51 -20.77 10.57 -8.80
CA LEU A 51 -19.70 9.98 -9.60
C LEU A 51 -19.44 8.54 -9.12
N VAL A 52 -19.42 7.58 -10.03
CA VAL A 52 -19.19 6.17 -9.72
C VAL A 52 -17.78 5.78 -10.13
N VAL A 53 -16.94 5.40 -9.18
CA VAL A 53 -15.65 4.75 -9.43
C VAL A 53 -15.88 3.24 -9.58
N GLU A 54 -15.54 2.69 -10.75
CA GLU A 54 -15.78 1.28 -11.09
C GLU A 54 -14.55 0.43 -10.80
N ASP A 55 -13.38 0.94 -11.18
CA ASP A 55 -12.07 0.35 -10.90
C ASP A 55 -11.04 1.46 -10.65
N ALA A 56 -10.07 1.15 -9.78
CA ALA A 56 -8.88 1.96 -9.61
C ALA A 56 -7.67 1.03 -9.49
N TRP A 57 -6.61 1.33 -10.24
CA TRP A 57 -5.41 0.52 -10.31
C TRP A 57 -4.20 1.35 -9.95
N ILE A 58 -3.34 0.81 -9.09
CA ILE A 58 -2.06 1.41 -8.73
C ILE A 58 -0.89 0.49 -9.05
N HIS A 59 0.24 1.11 -9.31
CA HIS A 59 1.54 0.46 -9.28
C HIS A 59 2.27 0.86 -8.01
N ILE A 60 2.70 -0.14 -7.25
CA ILE A 60 3.50 0.04 -6.03
C ILE A 60 4.91 -0.46 -6.34
N ALA A 61 5.89 0.43 -6.22
CA ALA A 61 7.29 0.09 -6.40
C ALA A 61 7.85 -0.61 -5.17
N GLU A 62 7.49 -0.14 -3.98
CA GLU A 62 8.01 -0.62 -2.72
C GLU A 62 7.00 -0.46 -1.58
N ILE A 63 7.14 -1.32 -0.56
CA ILE A 63 6.46 -1.17 0.71
C ILE A 63 7.51 -1.33 1.80
N SER A 64 7.69 -0.34 2.66
CA SER A 64 8.59 -0.41 3.80
C SER A 64 7.81 -0.47 5.11
N PHE A 65 8.45 -1.01 6.14
CA PHE A 65 7.88 -1.10 7.49
C PHE A 65 8.91 -0.68 8.53
N THR A 66 8.60 0.37 9.27
CA THR A 66 9.46 0.89 10.33
C THR A 66 9.23 0.14 11.64
N SER A 67 10.31 -0.45 12.18
CA SER A 67 10.26 -1.22 13.42
C SER A 67 9.97 -0.34 14.65
N ALA A 68 9.15 -0.85 15.58
CA ALA A 68 8.83 -0.17 16.83
C ALA A 68 10.06 0.18 17.68
N ALA A 69 11.18 -0.52 17.48
CA ALA A 69 12.42 -0.29 18.19
C ALA A 69 13.13 1.04 17.80
N VAL A 70 12.72 1.66 16.68
CA VAL A 70 13.39 2.82 16.09
C VAL A 70 12.45 3.96 15.71
N CYS A 71 11.17 3.98 16.13
CA CYS A 71 10.21 5.05 15.77
C CYS A 71 10.63 6.49 16.09
N ARG A 72 11.69 6.66 16.91
CA ARG A 72 12.23 7.97 17.28
C ARG A 72 13.67 8.17 16.83
N ALA A 73 14.21 7.25 16.04
CA ALA A 73 15.55 7.32 15.49
C ALA A 73 15.43 7.66 13.99
N GLU A 74 16.18 8.67 13.54
CA GLU A 74 16.29 9.08 12.14
C GLU A 74 17.17 8.09 11.32
N ASP A 75 17.17 6.81 11.67
CA ASP A 75 18.13 5.83 11.15
C ASP A 75 17.39 4.76 10.33
N ASP A 76 17.38 4.95 9.01
CA ASP A 76 16.67 4.16 7.99
C ASP A 76 17.17 2.70 7.89
N ASP A 77 18.34 2.40 8.48
CA ASP A 77 19.02 1.09 8.42
C ASP A 77 18.23 -0.10 9.06
N ARG A 78 16.99 0.11 9.54
CA ARG A 78 16.19 -0.92 10.22
C ARG A 78 14.77 -1.09 9.71
N GLU A 79 14.49 -0.60 8.53
CA GLU A 79 13.22 -0.85 7.86
C GLU A 79 13.18 -2.26 7.27
N VAL A 80 11.96 -2.79 7.16
CA VAL A 80 11.72 -4.01 6.40
C VAL A 80 11.11 -3.62 5.06
N GLU A 81 11.97 -3.54 4.05
CA GLU A 81 11.59 -3.29 2.66
C GLU A 81 11.03 -4.57 2.02
N LEU A 82 9.91 -4.41 1.33
CA LEU A 82 9.27 -5.42 0.50
C LEU A 82 9.27 -4.92 -0.95
N PRO A 83 10.25 -5.35 -1.77
CA PRO A 83 10.39 -4.84 -3.12
C PRO A 83 9.22 -5.31 -4.00
N GLY A 84 8.70 -4.39 -4.81
CA GLY A 84 7.74 -4.68 -5.86
C GLY A 84 8.36 -5.31 -7.11
N PRO A 85 7.71 -5.20 -8.28
CA PRO A 85 6.53 -4.37 -8.54
C PRO A 85 5.23 -5.06 -8.11
N PHE A 86 4.31 -4.31 -7.53
CA PHE A 86 2.93 -4.74 -7.31
C PHE A 86 1.97 -3.97 -8.22
N PHE A 87 1.05 -4.69 -8.86
CA PHE A 87 -0.02 -4.13 -9.68
C PHE A 87 -1.35 -4.50 -9.02
N VAL A 88 -2.04 -3.51 -8.44
CA VAL A 88 -3.17 -3.77 -7.55
C VAL A 88 -4.41 -3.07 -8.08
N GLU A 89 -5.49 -3.82 -8.27
CA GLU A 89 -6.84 -3.27 -8.37
C GLU A 89 -7.34 -2.98 -6.95
N LEU A 90 -7.51 -1.70 -6.63
CA LEU A 90 -8.02 -1.27 -5.36
C LEU A 90 -9.49 -1.72 -5.22
N GLY A 91 -9.80 -2.37 -4.10
CA GLY A 91 -11.16 -2.87 -3.82
C GLY A 91 -11.51 -4.22 -4.44
N ASP A 92 -10.59 -4.91 -5.13
CA ASP A 92 -10.73 -6.36 -5.36
C ASP A 92 -10.00 -7.13 -4.24
N VAL A 93 -10.75 -7.86 -3.42
CA VAL A 93 -10.21 -8.68 -2.31
C VAL A 93 -9.29 -9.79 -2.84
N ALA A 94 -9.43 -10.19 -4.11
CA ALA A 94 -8.51 -11.13 -4.75
C ALA A 94 -7.15 -10.48 -5.08
N ALA A 95 -7.09 -9.15 -5.23
CA ALA A 95 -5.89 -8.37 -5.52
C ALA A 95 -5.07 -7.99 -4.28
N ASN A 96 -5.46 -8.45 -3.08
CA ASN A 96 -4.69 -8.26 -1.85
C ASN A 96 -3.26 -8.79 -2.01
N LEU A 97 -2.30 -8.06 -1.46
CA LEU A 97 -0.91 -8.48 -1.39
C LEU A 97 -0.80 -9.55 -0.32
N ARG A 98 -0.39 -10.76 -0.71
CA ARG A 98 -0.34 -11.94 0.17
C ARG A 98 1.09 -12.41 0.32
N ASP A 99 1.30 -13.20 1.38
CA ASP A 99 2.58 -13.83 1.69
C ASP A 99 3.74 -12.80 1.81
N LEU A 100 3.41 -11.58 2.24
CA LEU A 100 4.40 -10.56 2.58
C LEU A 100 5.17 -11.05 3.81
N LEU A 101 6.47 -11.31 3.65
CA LEU A 101 7.30 -11.92 4.67
C LEU A 101 7.82 -10.86 5.64
N LEU A 102 7.01 -10.53 6.65
CA LEU A 102 7.40 -9.62 7.72
C LEU A 102 8.02 -10.39 8.88
N ARG A 103 8.93 -9.75 9.61
CA ARG A 103 9.46 -10.33 10.85
C ARG A 103 8.37 -10.26 11.91
N ARG A 104 8.25 -11.29 12.74
CA ARG A 104 7.42 -11.18 13.94
C ARG A 104 7.96 -10.07 14.84
N SER A 105 7.27 -8.94 14.90
CA SER A 105 7.70 -7.73 15.60
C SER A 105 6.53 -6.77 15.83
N ALA A 106 6.78 -5.76 16.64
CA ALA A 106 6.00 -4.53 16.62
C ALA A 106 6.59 -3.56 15.58
N TYR A 107 5.71 -2.83 14.92
CA TYR A 107 5.99 -1.84 13.89
C TYR A 107 5.28 -0.55 14.25
N CYS A 108 5.88 0.58 13.92
CA CYS A 108 5.25 1.89 14.11
C CYS A 108 5.03 2.62 12.81
N GLY A 109 5.59 2.14 11.70
CA GLY A 109 5.33 2.75 10.41
C GLY A 109 5.12 1.73 9.31
N ILE A 110 4.40 2.17 8.30
CA ILE A 110 4.35 1.56 6.97
C ILE A 110 4.46 2.70 5.96
N GLU A 111 5.29 2.52 4.95
CA GLU A 111 5.37 3.41 3.81
C GLU A 111 5.13 2.63 2.52
N VAL A 112 4.44 3.26 1.57
CA VAL A 112 4.07 2.63 0.29
C VAL A 112 4.42 3.58 -0.86
N ASP A 113 5.39 3.18 -1.67
CA ASP A 113 5.87 4.00 -2.78
C ASP A 113 5.10 3.70 -4.05
N LEU A 114 4.36 4.69 -4.52
CA LEU A 114 3.66 4.66 -5.79
C LEU A 114 4.51 5.34 -6.85
N GLU A 115 5.29 4.56 -7.60
CA GLU A 115 6.03 5.07 -8.75
C GLU A 115 5.36 4.72 -10.08
N ARG A 116 5.86 5.34 -11.15
CA ARG A 116 5.43 5.01 -12.52
C ARG A 116 5.69 3.55 -12.84
N SER A 117 4.67 2.89 -13.36
CA SER A 117 4.80 1.50 -13.77
C SER A 117 5.75 1.31 -14.96
N PRO A 118 6.34 0.12 -15.12
CA PRO A 118 7.10 -0.21 -16.33
C PRO A 118 6.23 -0.18 -17.59
N ARG A 119 6.88 -0.16 -18.76
CA ARG A 119 6.16 -0.22 -20.06
C ARG A 119 5.25 -1.44 -20.21
N GLN A 120 5.66 -2.56 -19.64
CA GLN A 120 4.92 -3.82 -19.71
C GLN A 120 4.23 -4.01 -18.38
N VAL A 121 2.90 -4.01 -18.40
CA VAL A 121 2.06 -4.34 -17.24
C VAL A 121 1.45 -5.73 -17.45
N PRO A 122 1.09 -6.46 -16.39
CA PRO A 122 0.41 -7.74 -16.50
C PRO A 122 -0.90 -7.64 -17.31
N ASP A 123 -1.31 -8.72 -17.97
CA ASP A 123 -2.54 -8.75 -18.80
C ASP A 123 -3.83 -8.43 -18.03
N VAL A 124 -3.81 -8.59 -16.70
CA VAL A 124 -4.93 -8.26 -15.82
C VAL A 124 -5.05 -6.76 -15.55
N ALA A 125 -3.95 -6.02 -15.64
CA ALA A 125 -3.92 -4.59 -15.38
C ALA A 125 -4.36 -3.80 -16.63
N PRO A 126 -4.98 -2.62 -16.46
CA PRO A 126 -5.36 -1.78 -17.58
C PRO A 126 -4.12 -1.31 -18.35
N VAL A 127 -4.21 -1.27 -19.69
CA VAL A 127 -3.11 -0.81 -20.55
C VAL A 127 -2.69 0.62 -20.24
N GLU A 128 -3.63 1.45 -19.79
CA GLU A 128 -3.42 2.82 -19.34
C GLU A 128 -2.49 2.91 -18.14
N LEU A 129 -2.31 1.83 -17.36
CA LEU A 129 -1.36 1.86 -16.25
C LEU A 129 0.09 1.87 -16.76
N SER A 130 0.37 1.41 -17.98
CA SER A 130 1.71 1.42 -18.57
C SER A 130 2.34 2.81 -18.54
N ARG A 131 3.47 2.96 -17.83
CA ARG A 131 4.18 4.23 -17.60
C ARG A 131 3.44 5.28 -16.77
N ASN A 132 2.38 4.88 -16.10
CA ASN A 132 1.58 5.71 -15.20
C ASN A 132 1.53 5.05 -13.81
N THR A 133 1.18 5.83 -12.80
CA THR A 133 1.23 5.43 -11.40
C THR A 133 -0.14 4.93 -10.92
N LEU A 134 -1.20 5.67 -11.29
CA LEU A 134 -2.57 5.43 -10.88
C LEU A 134 -3.50 5.60 -12.09
N VAL A 135 -4.46 4.68 -12.21
CA VAL A 135 -5.57 4.74 -13.18
C VAL A 135 -6.87 4.61 -12.42
N VAL A 136 -7.80 5.54 -12.63
CA VAL A 136 -9.18 5.46 -12.08
C VAL A 136 -10.16 5.50 -13.23
N ARG A 137 -11.11 4.57 -13.25
CA ARG A 137 -12.18 4.54 -14.26
C ARG A 137 -13.55 4.53 -13.61
N GLY A 138 -14.50 5.06 -14.34
CA GLY A 138 -15.87 5.06 -13.87
C GLY A 138 -16.81 5.86 -14.74
N ARG A 139 -17.87 6.37 -14.12
CA ARG A 139 -18.90 7.21 -14.74
C ARG A 139 -19.17 8.46 -13.92
N THR A 140 -19.38 9.59 -14.58
CA THR A 140 -19.80 10.83 -13.94
C THR A 140 -21.25 10.73 -13.45
N ALA A 141 -21.74 11.75 -12.74
CA ALA A 141 -23.12 11.79 -12.28
C ALA A 141 -24.13 11.84 -13.44
N ALA A 142 -23.76 12.43 -14.59
CA ALA A 142 -24.55 12.36 -15.82
C ALA A 142 -24.43 11.02 -16.57
N GLY A 143 -23.62 10.07 -16.09
CA GLY A 143 -23.40 8.76 -16.68
C GLY A 143 -22.34 8.71 -17.79
N THR A 144 -21.59 9.80 -17.99
CA THR A 144 -20.50 9.86 -18.98
C THR A 144 -19.32 9.02 -18.49
N PRO A 145 -18.77 8.09 -19.29
CA PRO A 145 -17.60 7.33 -18.86
C PRO A 145 -16.39 8.26 -18.72
N PHE A 146 -15.54 8.02 -17.72
CA PHE A 146 -14.30 8.76 -17.54
C PHE A 146 -13.11 7.82 -17.29
N VAL A 147 -11.92 8.34 -17.54
CA VAL A 147 -10.65 7.77 -17.09
C VAL A 147 -9.74 8.89 -16.58
N VAL A 148 -9.19 8.71 -15.39
CA VAL A 148 -8.14 9.55 -14.82
C VAL A 148 -6.84 8.74 -14.86
N VAL A 149 -5.77 9.33 -15.40
CA VAL A 149 -4.45 8.70 -15.48
C VAL A 149 -3.40 9.70 -15.05
N THR A 150 -2.63 9.36 -14.02
CA THR A 150 -1.54 10.20 -13.50
C THR A 150 -0.18 9.51 -13.60
N GLN A 151 0.86 10.33 -13.82
CA GLN A 151 2.27 9.94 -13.77
C GLN A 151 2.97 10.50 -12.53
N GLU A 152 2.22 11.15 -11.64
CA GLU A 152 2.74 11.65 -10.38
C GLU A 152 3.14 10.46 -9.51
N GLU A 153 4.24 10.62 -8.79
CA GLU A 153 4.75 9.62 -7.86
C GLU A 153 4.29 10.03 -6.47
N PHE A 154 3.84 9.08 -5.67
CA PHE A 154 3.30 9.36 -4.34
C PHE A 154 4.01 8.49 -3.31
N GLU A 155 4.37 9.09 -2.19
CA GLU A 155 4.91 8.40 -1.01
C GLU A 155 3.81 8.37 0.06
N LEU A 156 3.43 7.17 0.47
CA LEU A 156 2.35 6.95 1.44
C LEU A 156 2.92 6.56 2.79
N GLU A 157 3.32 7.52 3.60
CA GLU A 157 3.82 7.23 4.93
C GLU A 157 2.70 7.23 5.98
N ILE A 158 2.77 6.23 6.85
CA ILE A 158 1.93 6.13 8.03
C ILE A 158 2.84 5.86 9.20
N GLN A 159 2.78 6.71 10.22
CA GLN A 159 3.61 6.56 11.41
C GLN A 159 2.80 6.74 12.70
N SER A 160 3.03 5.86 13.67
CA SER A 160 2.53 5.98 15.04
C SER A 160 3.68 6.11 16.02
N ASN A 161 3.82 7.30 16.61
CA ASN A 161 4.88 7.60 17.56
C ASN A 161 4.68 6.93 18.94
N ASP A 162 3.44 6.63 19.30
CA ASP A 162 3.07 6.19 20.65
C ASP A 162 2.33 4.84 20.70
N ARG A 163 1.79 4.35 19.57
CA ARG A 163 0.98 3.13 19.50
C ARG A 163 1.43 2.22 18.34
N PRO A 164 2.52 1.46 18.51
CA PRO A 164 2.93 0.49 17.50
C PRO A 164 1.89 -0.62 17.32
N PHE A 165 1.77 -1.15 16.10
CA PHE A 165 0.99 -2.35 15.79
C PHE A 165 1.87 -3.59 15.78
N SER A 166 1.30 -4.75 16.10
CA SER A 166 2.05 -6.02 16.10
C SER A 166 1.75 -6.84 14.87
N VAL A 167 2.77 -7.48 14.31
CA VAL A 167 2.64 -8.52 13.27
C VAL A 167 3.06 -9.85 13.85
N ASP A 168 2.08 -10.74 14.04
CA ASP A 168 2.25 -12.13 14.46
C ASP A 168 1.22 -13.05 13.76
N GLU A 169 1.16 -14.33 14.13
CA GLU A 169 0.24 -15.28 13.47
C GLU A 169 -1.25 -14.94 13.62
N LEU A 170 -1.61 -14.12 14.61
CA LEU A 170 -2.98 -13.71 14.88
C LEU A 170 -3.31 -12.36 14.24
N SER A 171 -2.31 -11.49 14.04
CA SER A 171 -2.48 -10.12 13.53
C SER A 171 -1.86 -9.87 12.15
N SER A 172 -1.59 -10.91 11.35
CA SER A 172 -0.93 -10.80 10.03
C SER A 172 -1.83 -10.28 8.89
N ARG A 173 -2.86 -9.49 9.20
CA ARG A 173 -3.76 -8.88 8.23
C ARG A 173 -3.82 -7.38 8.43
N LEU A 174 -3.27 -6.65 7.49
CA LEU A 174 -3.25 -5.18 7.46
C LEU A 174 -4.24 -4.69 6.41
N VAL A 175 -4.79 -3.49 6.63
CA VAL A 175 -5.70 -2.83 5.69
C VAL A 175 -5.22 -1.40 5.47
N LEU A 176 -4.93 -1.06 4.22
CA LEU A 176 -4.71 0.30 3.74
C LEU A 176 -5.95 0.74 2.97
N SER A 177 -6.54 1.86 3.34
CA SER A 177 -7.80 2.35 2.75
C SER A 177 -7.62 3.67 2.02
N PHE A 178 -8.29 3.82 0.89
CA PHE A 178 -8.26 5.00 0.05
C PHE A 178 -9.66 5.61 -0.05
N ASP A 179 -9.82 6.90 0.28
CA ASP A 179 -11.11 7.60 0.23
C ASP A 179 -11.30 8.33 -1.10
N VAL A 180 -12.09 7.73 -1.99
CA VAL A 180 -12.34 8.31 -3.32
C VAL A 180 -13.17 9.59 -3.27
N ALA A 181 -13.92 9.86 -2.19
CA ALA A 181 -14.68 11.10 -2.09
C ALA A 181 -13.72 12.29 -1.99
N ARG A 182 -12.62 12.13 -1.25
CA ARG A 182 -11.59 13.16 -1.12
C ARG A 182 -10.79 13.32 -2.41
N TRP A 183 -10.46 12.23 -3.12
CA TRP A 183 -9.76 12.30 -4.42
C TRP A 183 -10.48 13.21 -5.43
N PHE A 184 -11.81 13.15 -5.44
CA PHE A 184 -12.66 13.91 -6.36
C PHE A 184 -13.26 15.18 -5.74
N ASP A 185 -12.82 15.61 -4.55
CA ASP A 185 -13.38 16.80 -3.91
C ASP A 185 -13.16 18.06 -4.77
N GLY A 186 -14.21 18.85 -4.92
CA GLY A 186 -14.21 20.06 -5.76
C GLY A 186 -14.07 19.82 -7.28
N LEU A 187 -14.01 18.57 -7.76
CA LEU A 187 -13.89 18.27 -9.19
C LEU A 187 -15.26 18.11 -9.86
N ASP A 188 -15.51 18.88 -10.92
CA ASP A 188 -16.70 18.72 -11.76
C ASP A 188 -16.33 18.06 -13.09
N LEU A 189 -16.44 16.73 -13.15
CA LEU A 189 -16.14 15.95 -14.34
C LEU A 189 -17.23 16.06 -15.41
N ASP A 190 -18.45 16.45 -15.06
CA ASP A 190 -19.54 16.66 -16.01
C ASP A 190 -19.37 17.96 -16.81
N ALA A 191 -18.62 18.92 -16.28
CA ALA A 191 -18.25 20.15 -16.99
C ALA A 191 -17.09 19.97 -17.99
N LEU A 192 -16.40 18.82 -17.96
CA LEU A 192 -15.26 18.56 -18.85
C LEU A 192 -15.72 18.18 -20.25
N THR A 193 -14.86 18.50 -21.23
CA THR A 193 -15.12 18.09 -22.62
C THR A 193 -14.71 16.63 -22.81
N PRO A 194 -15.61 15.74 -23.25
CA PRO A 194 -15.23 14.38 -23.58
C PRO A 194 -14.29 14.33 -24.78
N GLY A 195 -13.32 13.43 -24.74
CA GLY A 195 -12.44 13.11 -25.85
C GLY A 195 -13.09 12.20 -26.89
N GLU A 196 -12.26 11.58 -27.72
CA GLU A 196 -12.71 10.64 -28.75
C GLU A 196 -13.46 9.46 -28.11
N GLY A 197 -14.62 9.09 -28.67
CA GLY A 197 -15.45 8.01 -28.12
C GLY A 197 -16.37 8.43 -26.97
N GLY A 198 -16.46 9.73 -26.66
CA GLY A 198 -17.42 10.24 -25.67
C GLY A 198 -17.03 9.95 -24.21
N ARG A 199 -15.75 9.64 -23.97
CA ARG A 199 -15.18 9.43 -22.64
C ARG A 199 -14.47 10.71 -22.18
N VAL A 200 -14.61 11.09 -20.92
CA VAL A 200 -13.80 12.14 -20.31
C VAL A 200 -12.41 11.58 -19.99
N HIS A 201 -11.37 12.20 -20.54
CA HIS A 201 -9.98 11.84 -20.29
C HIS A 201 -9.35 12.90 -19.40
N VAL A 202 -8.94 12.54 -18.18
CA VAL A 202 -8.18 13.41 -17.28
C VAL A 202 -6.75 12.89 -17.24
N THR A 203 -5.88 13.53 -18.01
CA THR A 203 -4.49 13.12 -18.26
C THR A 203 -3.58 14.35 -18.36
N LEU A 204 -2.26 14.13 -18.46
CA LEU A 204 -1.30 15.22 -18.69
C LEU A 204 -1.55 16.01 -20.00
N PHE A 205 -2.31 15.45 -20.95
CA PHE A 205 -2.57 16.05 -22.25
C PHE A 205 -4.03 16.51 -22.43
N GLU A 206 -4.93 16.09 -21.54
CA GLU A 206 -6.38 16.35 -21.63
C GLU A 206 -6.93 16.68 -20.23
N ASN A 207 -7.58 17.83 -20.10
CA ASN A 207 -8.11 18.32 -18.81
C ASN A 207 -7.03 18.43 -17.70
N GLU A 208 -5.81 18.85 -18.07
CA GLU A 208 -4.65 19.00 -17.17
C GLU A 208 -4.95 19.75 -15.85
N PRO A 209 -5.70 20.87 -15.81
CA PRO A 209 -6.01 21.53 -14.55
C PRO A 209 -6.79 20.65 -13.57
N THR A 210 -7.70 19.80 -14.08
CA THR A 210 -8.43 18.82 -13.27
C THR A 210 -7.51 17.70 -12.82
N LEU A 211 -6.57 17.25 -13.67
CA LEU A 211 -5.58 16.25 -13.27
C LEU A 211 -4.74 16.77 -12.09
N ARG A 212 -4.21 17.99 -12.15
CA ARG A 212 -3.42 18.58 -11.06
C ARG A 212 -4.22 18.71 -9.76
N ALA A 213 -5.50 19.06 -9.84
CA ALA A 213 -6.36 19.11 -8.68
C ALA A 213 -6.64 17.72 -8.10
N PHE A 214 -6.86 16.72 -8.96
CA PHE A 214 -6.97 15.31 -8.56
C PHE A 214 -5.69 14.80 -7.89
N GLU A 215 -4.51 15.09 -8.45
CA GLU A 215 -3.21 14.70 -7.88
C GLU A 215 -3.00 15.32 -6.49
N ALA A 216 -3.26 16.62 -6.34
CA ALA A 216 -3.20 17.30 -5.06
C ALA A 216 -4.21 16.75 -4.04
N ASN A 217 -5.41 16.37 -4.51
CA ASN A 217 -6.41 15.72 -3.66
C ASN A 217 -6.00 14.31 -3.26
N VAL A 218 -5.37 13.53 -4.14
CA VAL A 218 -4.82 12.22 -3.79
C VAL A 218 -3.78 12.41 -2.71
N GLU A 219 -2.77 13.26 -2.93
CA GLU A 219 -1.73 13.58 -1.94
C GLU A 219 -2.32 14.02 -0.59
N ALA A 220 -3.33 14.89 -0.60
CA ALA A 220 -3.99 15.37 0.63
C ALA A 220 -4.98 14.36 1.26
N ALA A 221 -5.44 13.36 0.53
CA ALA A 221 -6.39 12.34 0.98
C ALA A 221 -5.70 11.04 1.41
N MET A 222 -4.38 11.00 1.32
CA MET A 222 -3.57 9.88 1.75
C MET A 222 -3.41 9.94 3.28
N GLU A 223 -4.32 9.25 3.97
CA GLU A 223 -4.33 9.10 5.43
C GLU A 223 -4.49 7.63 5.80
N LEU A 224 -3.82 7.16 6.87
CA LEU A 224 -4.09 5.85 7.46
C LEU A 224 -5.51 5.86 8.06
N ALA A 225 -6.31 4.82 7.79
CA ALA A 225 -7.54 4.59 8.54
C ALA A 225 -7.22 4.36 10.03
N ARG A 226 -7.76 5.12 10.99
CA ARG A 226 -8.87 6.07 11.00
C ARG A 226 -8.40 7.37 11.64
N ASP A 227 -7.77 8.27 10.90
CA ASP A 227 -7.60 9.64 11.41
C ASP A 227 -8.96 10.38 11.38
N SER A 228 -9.72 10.23 12.45
CA SER A 228 -11.08 10.78 12.51
C SER A 228 -11.07 12.31 12.61
N ASN A 229 -9.92 12.89 12.96
CA ASN A 229 -9.73 14.32 13.20
C ASN A 229 -8.86 15.02 12.12
N ALA A 230 -8.34 14.28 11.14
CA ALA A 230 -7.52 14.73 10.02
C ALA A 230 -6.21 15.44 10.44
N ASN A 231 -5.54 14.97 11.51
CA ASN A 231 -4.27 15.50 12.01
C ASN A 231 -3.00 14.76 11.55
N GLY A 232 -3.11 13.63 10.85
CA GLY A 232 -2.01 12.80 10.36
C GLY A 232 -1.32 11.93 11.42
N LEU A 233 -1.89 11.75 12.61
CA LEU A 233 -1.36 10.95 13.70
C LEU A 233 -2.32 9.82 14.03
N LEU A 234 -1.82 8.61 14.31
CA LEU A 234 -2.65 7.54 14.89
C LEU A 234 -2.72 7.71 16.42
N ASP A 235 -3.78 8.33 16.92
CA ASP A 235 -3.93 8.71 18.33
C ASP A 235 -5.16 8.06 19.05
N ASP A 236 -5.56 8.62 20.18
CA ASP A 236 -6.64 8.11 21.02
C ASP A 236 -8.04 8.42 20.46
N ASP A 237 -8.14 9.42 19.58
CA ASP A 237 -9.36 9.80 18.87
C ASP A 237 -9.60 8.92 17.64
N ASP A 238 -8.63 8.07 17.29
CA ASP A 238 -8.67 7.17 16.15
C ASP A 238 -9.04 5.76 16.58
N ASP A 239 -10.22 5.31 16.18
CA ASP A 239 -10.66 3.97 16.50
C ASP A 239 -9.74 2.93 15.84
N VAL A 240 -9.13 2.07 16.65
CA VAL A 240 -8.43 0.88 16.17
C VAL A 240 -9.46 -0.08 15.56
N LEU A 241 -9.41 -0.31 14.25
CA LEU A 241 -10.16 -1.41 13.61
C LEU A 241 -9.50 -2.74 13.98
N LEU A 242 -9.80 -3.23 15.18
CA LEU A 242 -9.70 -4.65 15.51
C LEU A 242 -11.08 -5.25 15.24
N ASP A 243 -11.18 -6.15 14.27
CA ASP A 243 -12.12 -7.27 14.38
C ASP A 243 -11.45 -8.39 15.20
#